data_AF-A0A557SVG0-F1
#
_entry.id   AF-A0A557SVG0-F1
#
_cell.length_a   1.000
_cell.length_b   1.000
_cell.length_c   1.000
_cell.angle_alpha   90.00
_cell.angle_beta   90.00
_cell.angle_gamma   90.00
#
_symmetry.space_group_name_H-M   'P 1'
#
loop_
_entity.id
_entity.type
_entity.pdbx_description
1 polymer ?
#
loop_
_entity_poly.entity_id
_entity_poly.type
_entity_poly.pdbx_seq_one_letter_code
_entity_poly.pdbx_strand_id
1 'polypeptide(L)'
;MSELEINLRKIKADSKMSDSQKIKMFYDLMLARNIEPIVLRLSGYIKNKPMKIDYLLTFTPTRIIMVKKNKLRKLIDPGFVAGIGPYLYYILSEKIEYSDIKIKDSFISKEQDPAAATTAEAAKEAAADTSDEVSIKYPDIKKMVFYSDTKTLVSNMLGTAVKENVLIIHTVKEKYEFILPAGKNGPYNKTVYWLKTCLPVKISDK
;
A
#
# COMPACT_ATOMS: atom_id res chain seq x y z
N MET A 1 -0.15 0.81 -28.60
CA MET A 1 -0.53 1.13 -27.21
C MET A 1 -1.57 0.13 -26.76
N SER A 2 -1.46 -0.36 -25.52
CA SER A 2 -2.49 -1.26 -24.96
C SER A 2 -3.78 -0.49 -24.69
N GLU A 3 -4.93 -1.16 -24.72
CA GLU A 3 -6.22 -0.53 -24.39
C GLU A 3 -6.23 0.04 -22.96
N LEU A 4 -5.51 -0.62 -22.05
CA LEU A 4 -5.30 -0.16 -20.68
C LEU A 4 -4.59 1.19 -20.64
N GLU A 5 -3.48 1.31 -21.37
CA GLU A 5 -2.70 2.55 -21.48
C GLU A 5 -3.56 3.70 -22.04
N ILE A 6 -4.36 3.43 -23.07
CA ILE A 6 -5.26 4.43 -23.68
C ILE A 6 -6.26 4.96 -22.65
N ASN A 7 -6.89 4.07 -21.89
CA ASN A 7 -7.88 4.46 -20.87
C ASN A 7 -7.23 5.21 -19.71
N LEU A 8 -6.05 4.80 -19.25
CA LEU A 8 -5.31 5.50 -18.21
C LEU A 8 -4.85 6.89 -18.65
N ARG A 9 -4.41 7.05 -19.90
CA ARG A 9 -4.09 8.37 -20.49
C ARG A 9 -5.30 9.30 -20.49
N LYS A 10 -6.49 8.78 -20.81
CA LYS A 10 -7.74 9.58 -20.77
C LYS A 10 -8.05 10.07 -19.37
N ILE A 11 -7.97 9.20 -18.36
CA ILE A 11 -8.20 9.59 -16.95
C ILE A 11 -7.16 10.64 -16.51
N LYS A 12 -5.89 10.43 -16.86
CA LYS A 12 -4.80 11.35 -16.53
C LYS A 12 -5.02 12.75 -17.13
N ALA A 13 -5.35 12.81 -18.43
CA ALA A 13 -5.46 14.04 -19.21
C ALA A 13 -6.68 14.90 -18.88
N ASP A 14 -7.69 14.37 -18.18
CA ASP A 14 -8.87 15.16 -17.82
C ASP A 14 -8.54 16.16 -16.70
N SER A 15 -8.45 17.44 -17.06
CA SER A 15 -8.15 18.54 -16.14
C SER A 15 -9.34 19.00 -15.31
N LYS A 16 -10.57 18.57 -15.64
CA LYS A 16 -11.78 18.92 -14.89
C LYS A 16 -12.03 17.96 -13.72
N MET A 17 -11.39 16.79 -13.73
CA MET A 17 -11.52 15.80 -12.66
C MET A 17 -10.60 16.09 -11.48
N SER A 18 -11.16 16.06 -10.29
CA SER A 18 -10.40 15.99 -9.04
C SER A 18 -9.65 14.67 -8.89
N ASP A 19 -8.60 14.63 -8.05
CA ASP A 19 -7.84 13.42 -7.72
C ASP A 19 -8.76 12.26 -7.30
N SER A 20 -9.73 12.54 -6.43
CA SER A 20 -10.68 11.52 -5.96
C SER A 20 -11.53 10.93 -7.09
N GLN A 21 -11.93 11.75 -8.07
CA GLN A 21 -12.67 11.27 -9.26
C GLN A 21 -11.76 10.41 -10.14
N LYS A 22 -10.51 10.83 -10.36
CA LYS A 22 -9.53 10.05 -11.13
C LYS A 22 -9.24 8.70 -10.47
N ILE A 23 -9.07 8.68 -9.15
CA ILE A 23 -8.87 7.46 -8.36
C ILE A 23 -10.07 6.53 -8.48
N LYS A 24 -11.29 7.06 -8.38
CA LYS A 24 -12.51 6.26 -8.55
C LYS A 24 -12.59 5.63 -9.94
N MET A 25 -12.39 6.42 -11.00
CA MET A 25 -12.41 5.90 -12.37
C MET A 25 -11.32 4.87 -12.63
N PHE A 26 -10.14 5.07 -12.04
CA PHE A 26 -9.07 4.09 -12.06
C PHE A 26 -9.50 2.77 -11.42
N TYR A 27 -10.12 2.80 -10.24
CA TYR A 27 -10.60 1.57 -9.58
C TYR A 27 -11.68 0.88 -10.39
N ASP A 28 -12.65 1.62 -10.92
CA ASP A 28 -13.72 1.08 -11.75
C ASP A 28 -13.14 0.39 -13.01
N LEU A 29 -12.14 1.00 -13.66
CA LEU A 29 -11.44 0.45 -14.82
C LEU A 29 -10.67 -0.85 -14.48
N MET A 30 -10.01 -0.89 -13.33
CA MET A 30 -9.22 -2.04 -12.88
C MET A 30 -10.14 -3.21 -12.51
N LEU A 31 -11.23 -2.92 -11.80
CA LEU A 31 -12.25 -3.89 -11.43
C LEU A 31 -12.91 -4.52 -12.67
N ALA A 32 -13.28 -3.71 -13.67
CA ALA A 32 -13.87 -4.19 -14.91
C ALA A 32 -12.94 -5.14 -15.70
N ARG A 33 -11.63 -5.08 -15.44
CA ARG A 33 -10.61 -5.94 -16.08
C ARG A 33 -10.16 -7.10 -15.18
N ASN A 34 -10.76 -7.26 -14.00
CA ASN A 34 -10.34 -8.21 -12.97
C ASN A 34 -8.85 -8.08 -12.62
N ILE A 35 -8.37 -6.84 -12.51
CA ILE A 35 -7.00 -6.52 -12.15
C ILE A 35 -7.01 -5.89 -10.75
N GLU A 36 -6.18 -6.41 -9.85
CA GLU A 36 -5.99 -5.85 -8.52
C GLU A 36 -4.69 -5.04 -8.45
N PRO A 37 -4.74 -3.70 -8.69
CA PRO A 37 -3.56 -2.87 -8.67
C PRO A 37 -3.08 -2.62 -7.24
N ILE A 38 -1.78 -2.43 -7.11
CA ILE A 38 -1.22 -1.84 -5.90
C ILE A 38 -1.58 -0.36 -5.90
N VAL A 39 -2.15 0.10 -4.80
CA VAL A 39 -2.60 1.48 -4.60
C VAL A 39 -1.62 2.25 -3.73
N LEU A 40 -1.18 1.62 -2.65
CA LEU A 40 -0.23 2.19 -1.70
C LEU A 40 0.61 1.06 -1.13
N ARG A 41 1.90 1.31 -0.91
CA ARG A 41 2.76 0.41 -0.14
C ARG A 41 3.39 1.15 1.01
N LEU A 42 3.27 0.58 2.20
CA LEU A 42 3.89 1.09 3.42
C LEU A 42 4.79 0.02 4.03
N SER A 43 5.88 0.48 4.63
CA SER A 43 6.80 -0.34 5.41
C SER A 43 6.56 -0.12 6.88
N GLY A 44 6.16 -1.18 7.59
CA GLY A 44 5.88 -1.13 9.01
C GLY A 44 6.61 -2.19 9.79
N TYR A 45 6.52 -2.11 11.11
CA TYR A 45 6.97 -3.19 11.98
C TYR A 45 6.09 -3.29 13.23
N ILE A 46 5.97 -4.51 13.75
CA ILE A 46 5.33 -4.79 15.03
C ILE A 46 6.43 -5.03 16.07
N LYS A 47 6.33 -4.36 17.23
CA LYS A 47 7.20 -4.62 18.38
C LYS A 47 6.68 -5.85 19.11
N ASN A 48 7.34 -6.99 18.96
CA ASN A 48 7.02 -8.21 19.70
C ASN A 48 8.22 -8.59 20.57
N LYS A 49 8.30 -7.97 21.75
CA LYS A 49 9.50 -7.99 22.62
C LYS A 49 10.07 -9.41 22.76
N PRO A 50 11.39 -9.62 22.60
CA PRO A 50 12.44 -8.61 22.40
C PRO A 50 12.69 -8.24 20.93
N MET A 51 11.92 -8.78 19.99
CA MET A 51 12.20 -8.68 18.55
C MET A 51 11.32 -7.67 17.83
N LYS A 52 11.90 -7.11 16.77
CA LYS A 52 11.17 -6.32 15.77
C LYS A 52 10.86 -7.21 14.58
N ILE A 53 9.59 -7.32 14.23
CA ILE A 53 9.12 -8.05 13.05
C ILE A 53 8.71 -7.03 12.00
N ASP A 54 9.45 -6.96 10.90
CA ASP A 54 9.19 -6.04 9.80
C ASP A 54 8.10 -6.61 8.86
N TYR A 55 7.20 -5.74 8.42
CA TYR A 55 6.12 -6.05 7.50
C TYR A 55 6.12 -5.09 6.30
N LEU A 56 5.74 -5.62 5.14
CA LEU A 56 5.30 -4.84 3.99
C LEU A 56 3.78 -4.83 4.00
N LEU A 57 3.19 -3.64 4.00
CA LEU A 57 1.76 -3.43 3.92
C LEU A 57 1.44 -2.97 2.50
N THR A 58 0.80 -3.83 1.72
CA THR A 58 0.33 -3.52 0.36
C THR A 58 -1.16 -3.29 0.41
N PHE A 59 -1.59 -2.08 0.05
CA PHE A 59 -2.99 -1.71 -0.04
C PHE A 59 -3.42 -1.80 -1.50
N THR A 60 -4.58 -2.39 -1.73
CA THR A 60 -5.23 -2.49 -3.04
C THR A 60 -6.63 -1.88 -2.96
N PRO A 61 -7.44 -1.89 -4.02
CA PRO A 61 -8.82 -1.43 -3.92
C PRO A 61 -9.70 -2.31 -3.02
N THR A 62 -9.33 -3.58 -2.78
CA THR A 62 -10.21 -4.55 -2.11
C THR A 62 -9.75 -4.98 -0.72
N ARG A 63 -8.43 -4.95 -0.48
CA ARG A 63 -7.83 -5.50 0.75
C ARG A 63 -6.48 -4.89 1.08
N ILE A 64 -6.00 -5.21 2.27
CA ILE A 64 -4.65 -4.94 2.74
C ILE A 64 -3.93 -6.29 2.84
N ILE A 65 -2.80 -6.41 2.18
CA ILE A 65 -1.93 -7.58 2.24
C ILE A 65 -0.73 -7.24 3.12
N MET A 66 -0.55 -8.01 4.17
CA MET A 66 0.57 -7.87 5.09
C MET A 66 1.52 -9.03 4.88
N VAL A 67 2.76 -8.74 4.49
CA VAL A 67 3.78 -9.76 4.29
C VAL A 67 4.93 -9.51 5.25
N LYS A 68 5.27 -10.51 6.07
CA LYS A 68 6.45 -10.45 6.93
C LYS A 68 7.73 -10.44 6.08
N LYS A 69 8.62 -9.49 6.32
CA LYS A 69 9.86 -9.33 5.53
C LYS A 69 10.93 -10.30 6.00
N ASN A 70 11.33 -11.22 5.12
CA ASN A 70 12.55 -12.02 5.30
C ASN A 70 13.81 -11.15 5.12
N LYS A 71 14.98 -11.65 5.56
CA LYS A 71 16.24 -10.90 5.55
C LYS A 71 16.63 -10.36 4.16
N LEU A 72 16.31 -11.11 3.10
CA LEU A 72 16.58 -10.71 1.71
C LEU A 72 15.68 -9.55 1.26
N ARG A 73 14.36 -9.62 1.52
CA ARG A 73 13.43 -8.52 1.23
C ARG A 73 13.78 -7.28 2.06
N LYS A 74 14.35 -7.38 3.26
CA LYS A 74 14.81 -6.18 4.01
C LYS A 74 15.90 -5.38 3.28
N LEU A 75 16.70 -6.03 2.43
CA LEU A 75 17.81 -5.43 1.69
C LEU A 75 17.39 -4.96 0.29
N ILE A 76 16.52 -5.74 -0.37
CA ILE A 76 16.14 -5.51 -1.77
C ILE A 76 14.86 -4.66 -1.89
N ASP A 77 14.05 -4.53 -0.82
CA ASP A 77 12.82 -3.73 -0.84
C ASP A 77 13.13 -2.34 -1.38
N PRO A 78 12.83 -2.11 -2.67
CA PRO A 78 13.41 -1.02 -3.42
C PRO A 78 12.56 0.17 -3.03
N GLY A 79 12.94 0.83 -1.93
CA GLY A 79 12.26 1.93 -1.26
C GLY A 79 11.19 2.65 -2.08
N PHE A 80 10.03 2.01 -2.28
CA PHE A 80 8.80 2.69 -2.62
C PHE A 80 8.30 3.26 -1.30
N VAL A 81 9.04 4.28 -0.88
CA VAL A 81 8.93 4.99 0.38
C VAL A 81 7.59 5.72 0.36
N ALA A 82 6.57 5.15 1.02
CA ALA A 82 5.15 5.52 0.85
C ALA A 82 4.80 5.87 -0.59
N GLY A 83 5.12 4.93 -1.48
CA GLY A 83 4.79 5.06 -2.88
C GLY A 83 3.31 4.78 -3.06
N ILE A 84 2.58 5.79 -3.54
CA ILE A 84 1.42 5.53 -4.38
C ILE A 84 1.84 4.48 -5.42
N GLY A 85 1.00 3.49 -5.66
CA GLY A 85 1.31 2.44 -6.62
C GLY A 85 1.54 3.02 -8.03
N PRO A 86 2.38 2.38 -8.87
CA PRO A 86 2.86 2.98 -10.12
C PRO A 86 1.76 3.51 -11.05
N TYR A 87 0.67 2.75 -11.25
CA TYR A 87 -0.45 3.19 -12.08
C TYR A 87 -1.21 4.36 -11.47
N LEU A 88 -1.41 4.34 -10.15
CA LEU A 88 -2.11 5.43 -9.49
C LEU A 88 -1.24 6.70 -9.48
N TYR A 89 0.08 6.56 -9.31
CA TYR A 89 1.00 7.67 -9.45
C TYR A 89 0.99 8.23 -10.88
N TYR A 90 0.89 7.37 -11.90
CA TYR A 90 0.82 7.77 -13.29
C TYR A 90 -0.40 8.66 -13.58
N ILE A 91 -1.55 8.30 -13.02
CA ILE A 91 -2.80 9.03 -13.22
C ILE A 91 -2.80 10.38 -12.50
N LEU A 92 -2.13 10.44 -11.33
CA LEU A 92 -2.12 11.62 -10.47
C LEU A 92 -0.94 12.57 -10.71
N SER A 93 0.08 12.15 -11.47
CA SER A 93 1.31 12.91 -11.65
C SER A 93 1.64 13.14 -13.12
N GLU A 94 1.91 14.38 -13.47
CA GLU A 94 2.46 14.76 -14.78
C GLU A 94 3.92 14.33 -14.95
N LYS A 95 4.61 13.98 -13.85
CA LYS A 95 6.07 13.75 -13.85
C LYS A 95 6.50 12.39 -14.38
N ILE A 96 5.56 11.47 -14.59
CA ILE A 96 5.88 10.11 -15.02
C ILE A 96 5.11 9.75 -16.27
N GLU A 97 5.79 9.06 -17.16
CA GLU A 97 5.21 8.50 -18.37
C GLU A 97 4.79 7.06 -18.16
N TYR A 98 3.93 6.55 -19.04
CA TYR A 98 3.47 5.16 -18.95
C TYR A 98 4.64 4.17 -19.09
N SER A 99 5.66 4.53 -19.87
CA SER A 99 6.89 3.75 -20.06
C SER A 99 7.72 3.57 -18.79
N ASP A 100 7.54 4.44 -17.79
CA ASP A 100 8.26 4.36 -16.52
C ASP A 100 7.66 3.30 -15.57
N ILE A 101 6.46 2.79 -15.89
CA ILE A 101 5.73 1.83 -15.06
C ILE A 101 6.33 0.44 -15.20
N LYS A 102 6.93 -0.05 -14.12
CA LYS A 102 7.39 -1.43 -14.00
C LYS A 102 6.23 -2.33 -13.59
N ILE A 103 5.68 -3.10 -14.54
CA ILE A 103 4.51 -3.99 -14.35
C ILE A 103 4.65 -4.88 -13.11
N LYS A 104 5.84 -5.44 -12.87
CA LYS A 104 6.12 -6.31 -11.71
C LYS A 104 5.90 -5.64 -10.34
N ASP A 105 5.98 -4.33 -10.28
CA ASP A 105 5.83 -3.53 -9.06
C ASP A 105 4.42 -2.93 -8.94
N SER A 106 3.57 -3.17 -9.94
CA SER A 106 2.26 -2.54 -10.09
C SER A 106 1.07 -3.41 -9.67
N PHE A 107 1.25 -4.72 -9.64
CA PHE A 107 0.22 -5.70 -9.31
C PHE A 107 0.71 -6.64 -8.21
N ILE A 108 -0.24 -7.22 -7.48
CA ILE A 108 0.03 -8.35 -6.59
C ILE A 108 0.53 -9.52 -7.46
N SER A 109 1.61 -10.21 -7.05
CA SER A 109 2.08 -11.39 -7.78
C SER A 109 1.07 -12.54 -7.68
N LYS A 110 1.00 -13.44 -8.67
CA LYS A 110 0.12 -14.62 -8.61
C LYS A 110 0.35 -15.50 -7.38
N GLU A 111 1.55 -15.46 -6.80
CA GLU A 111 1.92 -16.14 -5.54
C GLU A 111 1.21 -15.54 -4.31
N GLN A 112 0.82 -14.27 -4.37
CA GLN A 112 0.10 -13.51 -3.33
C GLN A 112 -1.43 -13.48 -3.60
N ASP A 113 -1.89 -14.19 -4.64
CA ASP A 113 -3.30 -14.37 -4.94
C ASP A 113 -3.65 -15.86 -5.00
N PRO A 114 -4.05 -16.47 -3.87
CA PRO A 114 -4.43 -17.88 -3.83
C PRO A 114 -5.66 -18.21 -4.69
N ALA A 115 -6.42 -17.22 -5.17
CA ALA A 115 -7.56 -17.42 -6.07
C ALA A 115 -7.17 -17.50 -7.56
N ALA A 116 -5.94 -17.15 -7.93
CA ALA A 116 -5.43 -17.16 -9.31
C ALA A 116 -4.65 -18.45 -9.68
N ALA A 117 -4.50 -19.39 -8.75
CA ALA A 117 -3.80 -20.65 -8.98
C ALA A 117 -4.67 -21.61 -9.82
N THR A 118 -4.32 -21.75 -11.11
CA THR A 118 -5.04 -22.61 -12.07
C THR A 118 -4.76 -24.10 -11.89
N THR A 119 -3.82 -24.50 -11.03
CA THR A 119 -3.51 -25.91 -10.73
C THR A 119 -3.25 -26.12 -9.24
N ALA A 120 -3.62 -27.31 -8.74
CA ALA A 120 -3.47 -27.69 -7.33
C ALA A 120 -2.00 -27.76 -6.86
N GLU A 121 -1.05 -27.91 -7.79
CA GLU A 121 0.40 -27.93 -7.50
C GLU A 121 0.97 -26.51 -7.36
N ALA A 122 0.56 -25.56 -8.21
CA ALA A 122 0.91 -24.14 -8.05
C ALA A 122 0.29 -23.54 -6.77
N ALA A 123 -0.90 -24.01 -6.38
CA ALA A 123 -1.53 -23.65 -5.11
C ALA A 123 -0.74 -24.16 -3.89
N LYS A 124 -0.08 -25.34 -3.99
CA LYS A 124 0.77 -25.89 -2.92
C LYS A 124 2.12 -25.18 -2.80
N GLU A 125 2.76 -24.83 -3.90
CA GLU A 125 4.01 -24.03 -3.88
C GLU A 125 3.74 -22.59 -3.39
N ALA A 126 2.65 -21.95 -3.84
CA ALA A 126 2.21 -20.66 -3.30
C ALA A 126 1.85 -20.77 -1.81
N ALA A 127 1.16 -21.84 -1.37
CA ALA A 127 0.80 -22.05 0.04
C ALA A 127 2.02 -22.31 0.96
N ALA A 128 3.10 -22.89 0.44
CA ALA A 128 4.29 -23.20 1.22
C ALA A 128 5.16 -21.95 1.52
N ASP A 129 5.12 -20.93 0.65
CA ASP A 129 5.88 -19.67 0.81
C ASP A 129 5.02 -18.50 1.36
N THR A 130 3.69 -18.68 1.45
CA THR A 130 2.70 -17.69 1.96
C THR A 130 2.38 -17.82 3.45
N SER A 131 3.06 -18.68 4.22
CA SER A 131 2.79 -18.87 5.66
C SER A 131 2.93 -17.59 6.50
N ASP A 132 3.52 -16.54 5.92
CA ASP A 132 3.83 -15.24 6.52
C ASP A 132 2.99 -14.09 5.92
N GLU A 133 1.98 -14.40 5.09
CA GLU A 133 1.04 -13.44 4.48
C GLU A 133 -0.31 -13.44 5.20
N VAL A 134 -0.80 -12.24 5.52
CA VAL A 134 -2.15 -12.02 6.07
C VAL A 134 -2.90 -11.04 5.19
N SER A 135 -4.09 -11.42 4.74
CA SER A 135 -4.96 -10.56 3.93
C SER A 135 -6.16 -10.08 4.75
N ILE A 136 -6.37 -8.77 4.81
CA ILE A 136 -7.45 -8.10 5.54
C ILE A 136 -8.35 -7.39 4.53
N LYS A 137 -9.59 -7.86 4.37
CA LYS A 137 -10.57 -7.19 3.50
C LYS A 137 -11.09 -5.92 4.17
N TYR A 138 -11.35 -4.87 3.40
CA TYR A 138 -11.85 -3.60 3.96
C TYR A 138 -13.17 -3.74 4.75
N PRO A 139 -14.16 -4.54 4.33
CA PRO A 139 -15.38 -4.76 5.11
C PRO A 139 -15.15 -5.36 6.51
N ASP A 140 -14.02 -6.03 6.73
CA ASP A 140 -13.68 -6.62 8.03
C ASP A 140 -13.04 -5.61 8.99
N ILE A 141 -12.76 -4.38 8.54
CA ILE A 141 -12.10 -3.33 9.33
C ILE A 141 -13.17 -2.51 10.08
N LYS A 142 -13.16 -2.61 11.41
CA LYS A 142 -14.03 -1.82 12.30
C LYS A 142 -13.51 -0.39 12.50
N LYS A 143 -12.19 -0.24 12.62
CA LYS A 143 -11.55 1.07 12.84
C LYS A 143 -10.14 1.05 12.28
N MET A 144 -9.77 2.11 11.57
CA MET A 144 -8.38 2.37 11.20
C MET A 144 -7.97 3.72 11.77
N VAL A 145 -6.84 3.75 12.48
CA VAL A 145 -6.30 4.96 13.14
C VAL A 145 -4.90 5.19 12.66
N PHE A 146 -4.59 6.43 12.28
CA PHE A 146 -3.25 6.82 11.90
C PHE A 146 -2.86 8.11 12.62
N TYR A 147 -1.73 8.10 13.31
CA TYR A 147 -1.24 9.29 14.03
C TYR A 147 0.29 9.35 14.03
N SER A 148 0.83 10.55 14.18
CA SER A 148 2.26 10.77 14.38
C SER A 148 2.65 10.43 15.82
N ASP A 149 3.69 9.62 16.03
CA ASP A 149 4.18 9.39 17.38
C ASP A 149 5.08 10.56 17.80
N THR A 150 4.49 11.55 18.46
CA THR A 150 5.19 12.74 18.96
C THR A 150 6.27 12.40 19.99
N LYS A 151 6.29 11.19 20.54
CA LYS A 151 7.41 10.72 21.38
C LYS A 151 8.68 10.40 20.59
N THR A 152 8.58 10.35 19.26
CA THR A 152 9.69 10.05 18.34
C THR A 152 10.19 11.28 17.61
N LEU A 153 9.94 12.47 18.16
CA LEU A 153 10.49 13.72 17.64
C LEU A 153 12.02 13.69 17.77
N VAL A 154 12.70 13.99 16.67
CA VAL A 154 14.14 14.20 16.62
C VAL A 154 14.37 15.62 16.15
N SER A 155 15.10 16.40 16.96
CA SER A 155 15.50 17.77 16.64
C SER A 155 16.96 17.80 16.21
N ASN A 156 17.26 18.49 15.12
CA ASN A 156 18.62 18.82 14.67
C ASN A 156 18.71 20.31 14.29
N MET A 157 19.87 20.78 13.83
CA MET A 157 20.08 22.19 13.44
C MET A 157 19.18 22.67 12.29
N LEU A 158 18.50 21.77 11.57
CA LEU A 158 17.61 22.09 10.45
C LEU A 158 16.12 21.99 10.82
N GLY A 159 15.80 21.69 12.09
CA GLY A 159 14.44 21.64 12.60
C GLY A 159 14.11 20.34 13.34
N THR A 160 12.82 20.14 13.59
CA THR A 160 12.31 18.95 14.30
C THR A 160 11.47 18.10 13.36
N ALA A 161 11.72 16.79 13.35
CA ALA A 161 10.98 15.83 12.53
C ALA A 161 10.48 14.64 13.35
N VAL A 162 9.27 14.16 13.04
CA VAL A 162 8.73 12.91 13.58
C VAL A 162 9.44 11.74 12.90
N LYS A 163 10.02 10.84 13.68
CA LYS A 163 10.74 9.66 13.15
C LYS A 163 9.80 8.49 12.85
N GLU A 164 8.70 8.35 13.59
CA GLU A 164 7.78 7.22 13.46
C GLU A 164 6.32 7.67 13.52
N ASN A 165 5.50 7.10 12.64
CA ASN A 165 4.05 7.19 12.70
C ASN A 165 3.49 5.85 13.17
N VAL A 166 2.25 5.82 13.64
CA VAL A 166 1.57 4.59 14.07
C VAL A 166 0.32 4.40 13.24
N LEU A 167 0.18 3.21 12.66
CA LEU A 167 -1.03 2.74 11.99
C LEU A 167 -1.63 1.60 12.81
N ILE A 168 -2.88 1.79 13.23
CA ILE A 168 -3.65 0.78 13.96
C ILE A 168 -4.80 0.31 13.07
N ILE A 169 -4.91 -1.01 12.90
CA ILE A 169 -5.98 -1.67 12.15
C ILE A 169 -6.74 -2.56 13.13
N HIS A 170 -7.97 -2.16 13.47
CA HIS A 170 -8.91 -2.97 14.24
C HIS A 170 -9.83 -3.71 13.28
N THR A 171 -9.69 -5.02 13.20
CA THR A 171 -10.60 -5.88 12.44
C THR A 171 -11.70 -6.42 13.35
N VAL A 172 -12.61 -7.22 12.81
CA VAL A 172 -13.59 -7.95 13.61
C VAL A 172 -12.92 -8.88 14.63
N LYS A 173 -11.74 -9.45 14.29
CA LYS A 173 -11.07 -10.51 15.05
C LYS A 173 -9.83 -10.04 15.81
N GLU A 174 -9.05 -9.15 15.21
CA GLU A 174 -7.70 -8.85 15.66
C GLU A 174 -7.41 -7.34 15.63
N LYS A 175 -6.43 -6.93 16.44
CA LYS A 175 -5.85 -5.58 16.42
C LYS A 175 -4.40 -5.70 15.97
N TYR A 176 -4.06 -4.97 14.92
CA TYR A 176 -2.68 -4.80 14.47
C TYR A 176 -2.20 -3.38 14.76
N GLU A 177 -1.02 -3.25 15.35
CA GLU A 177 -0.39 -1.97 15.64
C GLU A 177 0.98 -1.92 14.98
N PHE A 178 1.06 -1.16 13.89
CA PHE A 178 2.26 -1.00 13.09
C PHE A 178 2.94 0.33 13.39
N ILE A 179 4.24 0.25 13.63
CA ILE A 179 5.10 1.42 13.65
C ILE A 179 5.68 1.62 12.26
N LEU A 180 5.46 2.80 11.70
CA LEU A 180 5.80 3.19 10.34
C LEU A 180 6.92 4.24 10.36
N PRO A 181 8.19 3.86 10.08
CA PRO A 181 9.29 4.82 10.06
C PRO A 181 9.10 5.89 8.99
N ALA A 182 9.20 7.17 9.34
CA ALA A 182 9.02 8.29 8.41
C ALA A 182 10.09 8.29 7.30
N GLY A 183 11.32 7.90 7.60
CA GLY A 183 12.37 7.74 6.58
C GLY A 183 12.05 6.69 5.50
N LYS A 184 11.14 5.74 5.79
CA LYS A 184 10.67 4.71 4.85
C LYS A 184 9.27 4.96 4.29
N ASN A 185 8.50 5.88 4.85
CA ASN A 185 7.11 6.14 4.44
C ASN A 185 6.86 7.62 4.15
N GLY A 186 7.89 8.44 4.09
CA GLY A 186 7.73 9.89 3.99
C GLY A 186 7.04 10.53 5.21
N PRO A 187 6.71 11.83 5.10
CA PRO A 187 6.15 12.60 6.21
C PRO A 187 4.71 12.20 6.53
N TYR A 188 4.29 12.44 7.77
CA TYR A 188 2.95 12.16 8.28
C TYR A 188 1.84 12.72 7.37
N ASN A 189 1.89 14.01 7.05
CA ASN A 189 0.86 14.70 6.26
C ASN A 189 0.64 14.07 4.87
N LYS A 190 1.73 13.64 4.23
CA LYS A 190 1.64 12.97 2.93
C LYS A 190 1.04 11.57 3.06
N THR A 191 1.45 10.83 4.09
CA THR A 191 0.94 9.47 4.34
C THR A 191 -0.55 9.49 4.68
N VAL A 192 -0.98 10.39 5.58
CA VAL A 192 -2.40 10.51 5.98
C VAL A 192 -3.28 10.94 4.81
N TYR A 193 -2.78 11.83 3.94
CA TYR A 193 -3.49 12.21 2.71
C TYR A 193 -3.76 10.97 1.85
N TRP A 194 -2.73 10.19 1.51
CA TRP A 194 -2.92 9.01 0.66
C TRP A 194 -3.81 7.94 1.30
N LEU A 195 -3.68 7.71 2.61
CA LEU A 195 -4.56 6.80 3.33
C LEU A 195 -6.03 7.25 3.28
N LYS A 196 -6.30 8.55 3.45
CA LYS A 196 -7.67 9.10 3.40
C LYS A 196 -8.24 9.14 1.97
N THR A 197 -7.41 9.39 0.97
CA THR A 197 -7.87 9.55 -0.42
C THR A 197 -8.02 8.21 -1.14
N CYS A 198 -7.14 7.26 -0.89
CA CYS A 198 -7.08 6.03 -1.71
C CYS A 198 -7.84 4.85 -1.11
N LEU A 199 -8.08 4.83 0.20
CA LEU A 199 -8.66 3.67 0.87
C LEU A 199 -10.16 3.82 1.06
N PRO A 200 -10.96 2.75 0.87
CA PRO A 200 -12.40 2.78 1.10
C PRO A 200 -12.76 2.62 2.59
N VAL A 201 -11.92 3.12 3.49
CA VAL A 201 -12.13 3.08 4.95
C VAL A 201 -11.84 4.43 5.58
N LYS A 202 -12.67 4.83 6.55
CA LYS A 202 -12.47 6.09 7.27
C LYS A 202 -11.24 6.00 8.17
N ILE A 203 -10.27 6.87 7.93
CA ILE A 203 -9.09 7.02 8.80
C ILE A 203 -9.42 8.02 9.89
N SER A 204 -9.42 7.55 11.14
CA SER A 204 -9.58 8.41 12.31
C SER A 204 -8.22 8.92 12.78
N ASP A 205 -8.21 10.14 13.31
CA ASP A 205 -7.10 10.62 14.11
C ASP A 205 -7.23 10.02 15.54
N LYS A 206 -6.20 10.17 16.38
CA LYS A 206 -6.08 9.52 17.71
C LYS A 206 -7.31 9.74 18.59
#